data_AF-A0A1I7V5I5-F1
#
_entry.id   AF-A0A1I7V5I5-F1
#
_cell.length_a   1.000
_cell.length_b   1.000
_cell.length_c   1.000
_cell.angle_alpha   90.00
_cell.angle_beta   90.00
_cell.angle_gamma   90.00
#
_symmetry.space_group_name_H-M   'P 1'
#
loop_
_entity.id
_entity.type
_entity.pdbx_description
1 polymer ?
#
loop_
_entity_poly.entity_id
_entity_poly.type
_entity_poly.pdbx_seq_one_letter_code
_entity_poly.pdbx_strand_id
1 'polypeptide(L)'
;MSHLKQLVLSGDDGTSTSEPDVEKDHDSLNSMLAKSVPDTPLGQAVTNLHASWAQLISDLSARTGYLPPTLEHIKEVAECAVRQLKDSCHDLTREFARVGLEWRLTHPDEALAEDLTDYDQAMLRQESLLGRAASIIERRLNDLATEKSSQGFE
;
A
#
# COMPACT_ATOMS: atom_id res chain seq x y z
N MET A 1 7.53 -43.03 -43.29
CA MET A 1 6.24 -43.53 -42.76
C MET A 1 5.17 -42.52 -43.11
N SER A 2 4.25 -42.95 -43.95
CA SER A 2 3.17 -42.20 -44.57
C SER A 2 1.89 -42.23 -43.73
N HIS A 3 0.99 -41.29 -44.05
CA HIS A 3 -0.41 -41.18 -43.60
C HIS A 3 -0.54 -40.63 -42.17
N LEU A 4 -1.16 -39.49 -41.87
CA LEU A 4 -2.41 -38.95 -42.39
C LEU A 4 -2.41 -37.41 -42.27
N LYS A 5 -2.34 -36.73 -43.42
CA LYS A 5 -3.03 -35.45 -43.65
C LYS A 5 -4.35 -35.83 -44.34
N GLN A 6 -5.46 -35.86 -43.61
CA GLN A 6 -6.85 -35.67 -44.09
C GLN A 6 -7.83 -36.38 -43.15
N LEU A 7 -8.35 -35.61 -42.19
CA LEU A 7 -9.78 -35.56 -41.91
C LEU A 7 -9.99 -34.13 -41.39
N VAL A 8 -10.19 -33.14 -42.27
CA VAL A 8 -11.50 -32.78 -42.82
C VAL A 8 -12.51 -32.55 -41.71
N LEU A 9 -12.58 -31.27 -41.30
CA LEU A 9 -13.81 -30.47 -41.17
C LEU A 9 -15.00 -31.13 -40.49
N SER A 10 -15.35 -30.68 -39.27
CA SER A 10 -16.72 -30.34 -38.84
C SER A 10 -16.76 -29.78 -37.41
N GLY A 11 -17.32 -28.57 -37.24
CA GLY A 11 -17.83 -27.99 -35.98
C GLY A 11 -16.95 -26.87 -35.38
N ASP A 12 -17.14 -25.57 -35.66
CA ASP A 12 -18.19 -24.67 -35.10
C ASP A 12 -17.91 -24.34 -33.61
N ASP A 13 -17.84 -23.12 -33.08
CA ASP A 13 -17.74 -21.74 -33.56
C ASP A 13 -17.29 -20.91 -32.33
N GLY A 14 -16.65 -19.76 -32.54
CA GLY A 14 -16.55 -18.68 -31.54
C GLY A 14 -15.65 -18.86 -30.30
N THR A 15 -14.43 -18.34 -30.34
CA THR A 15 -13.86 -17.49 -29.26
C THR A 15 -12.63 -16.75 -29.76
N SER A 16 -12.84 -15.52 -30.24
CA SER A 16 -11.75 -14.59 -30.50
C SER A 16 -11.08 -14.23 -29.19
N THR A 17 -9.79 -14.51 -29.15
CA THR A 17 -8.80 -14.07 -28.18
C THR A 17 -8.80 -12.53 -28.11
N SER A 18 -9.03 -11.98 -26.92
CA SER A 18 -8.62 -10.61 -26.59
C SER A 18 -7.75 -10.68 -25.35
N GLU A 19 -6.43 -10.70 -25.57
CA GLU A 19 -5.44 -10.47 -24.51
C GLU A 19 -5.68 -9.08 -23.90
N PRO A 20 -5.55 -8.91 -22.57
CA PRO A 20 -5.81 -7.65 -21.92
C PRO A 20 -4.76 -6.59 -22.26
N ASP A 21 -5.21 -5.35 -22.35
CA ASP A 21 -4.59 -4.07 -22.75
C ASP A 21 -3.37 -3.61 -21.91
N VAL A 22 -2.54 -4.54 -21.41
CA VAL A 22 -1.45 -4.27 -20.46
C VAL A 22 -0.19 -3.71 -21.13
N GLU A 23 0.06 -4.04 -22.40
CA GLU A 23 1.28 -3.59 -23.10
C GLU A 23 1.28 -2.09 -23.45
N LYS A 24 0.10 -1.52 -23.75
CA LYS A 24 -0.03 -0.09 -24.11
C LYS A 24 0.30 0.86 -22.96
N ASP A 25 0.01 0.45 -21.74
CA ASP A 25 0.19 1.30 -20.54
C ASP A 25 1.66 1.33 -20.10
N HIS A 26 2.38 0.21 -20.30
CA HIS A 26 3.82 0.12 -20.05
C HIS A 26 4.66 1.01 -20.98
N ASP A 27 4.31 1.07 -22.26
CA ASP A 27 4.97 1.95 -23.23
C ASP A 27 4.69 3.44 -22.96
N SER A 28 3.49 3.76 -22.46
CA SER A 28 3.11 5.10 -22.03
C SER A 28 3.93 5.56 -20.82
N LEU A 29 4.07 4.71 -19.79
CA LEU A 29 4.90 4.98 -18.62
C LEU A 29 6.38 5.15 -18.97
N ASN A 30 6.93 4.25 -19.81
CA ASN A 30 8.32 4.36 -20.27
C ASN A 30 8.55 5.63 -21.11
N SER A 31 7.59 6.01 -21.95
CA SER A 31 7.61 7.29 -22.69
C SER A 31 7.51 8.51 -21.75
N MET A 32 6.71 8.43 -20.69
CA MET A 32 6.60 9.49 -19.67
C MET A 32 7.84 9.62 -18.79
N LEU A 33 8.51 8.50 -18.47
CA LEU A 33 9.80 8.47 -17.77
C LEU A 33 10.96 8.94 -18.66
N ALA A 34 10.89 8.69 -19.97
CA ALA A 34 11.86 9.15 -20.96
C ALA A 34 11.73 10.66 -21.24
N LYS A 35 10.54 11.23 -21.08
CA LYS A 35 10.35 12.68 -20.96
C LYS A 35 10.81 13.08 -19.56
N SER A 36 11.64 14.12 -19.45
CA SER A 36 12.08 14.63 -18.14
C SER A 36 10.87 14.77 -17.21
N VAL A 37 10.91 14.10 -16.05
CA VAL A 37 9.85 14.15 -15.04
C VAL A 37 9.50 15.62 -14.81
N PRO A 38 8.24 16.04 -14.99
CA PRO A 38 7.85 17.42 -14.77
C PRO A 38 8.21 17.82 -13.34
N ASP A 39 8.75 19.02 -13.18
CA ASP A 39 9.08 19.58 -11.88
C ASP A 39 7.78 19.86 -11.11
N THR A 40 7.36 18.86 -10.34
CA THR A 40 6.13 18.87 -9.56
C THR A 40 6.47 18.98 -8.09
N PRO A 41 5.62 19.60 -7.26
CA PRO A 41 5.82 19.65 -5.81
C PRO A 41 6.03 18.25 -5.19
N LEU A 42 5.30 17.23 -5.67
CA LEU A 42 5.48 15.85 -5.25
C LEU A 42 6.86 15.30 -5.67
N GLY A 43 7.27 15.52 -6.92
CA GLY A 43 8.59 15.11 -7.42
C GLY A 43 9.75 15.77 -6.67
N GLN A 44 9.60 17.04 -6.31
CA GLN A 44 10.57 17.76 -5.48
C GLN A 44 10.59 17.20 -4.04
N ALA A 45 9.44 16.86 -3.46
CA ALA A 45 9.38 16.25 -2.13
C ALA A 45 10.07 14.86 -2.10
N VAL A 46 9.88 14.03 -3.13
CA VAL A 46 10.60 12.76 -3.30
C VAL A 46 12.11 12.99 -3.43
N THR A 47 12.51 13.97 -4.23
CA THR A 47 13.93 14.32 -4.42
C THR A 47 14.57 14.81 -3.12
N ASN A 48 13.87 15.64 -2.34
CA ASN A 48 14.31 16.12 -1.04
C ASN A 48 14.44 14.98 -0.03
N LEU A 49 13.48 14.05 -0.01
CA LEU A 49 13.57 12.85 0.82
C LEU A 49 14.82 12.03 0.46
N HIS A 50 15.04 11.77 -0.83
CA HIS A 50 16.22 11.04 -1.29
C HIS A 50 17.53 11.76 -0.90
N ALA A 51 17.58 13.08 -1.07
CA ALA A 51 18.74 13.89 -0.68
C ALA A 51 19.01 13.82 0.84
N SER A 52 17.96 13.95 1.67
CA SER A 52 18.09 13.85 3.14
C SER A 52 18.53 12.45 3.59
N TRP A 53 18.06 11.40 2.92
CA TRP A 53 18.50 10.03 3.16
C TRP A 53 19.97 9.83 2.78
N ALA A 54 20.37 10.28 1.60
CA ALA A 54 21.75 10.20 1.15
C ALA A 54 22.70 10.97 2.08
N GLN A 55 22.28 12.15 2.56
CA GLN A 55 23.03 12.94 3.53
C GLN A 55 23.20 12.19 4.86
N LEU A 56 22.12 11.60 5.40
CA LEU A 56 22.18 10.79 6.63
C LEU A 56 23.19 9.64 6.49
N ILE A 57 23.15 8.90 5.38
CA ILE A 57 24.09 7.79 5.14
C ILE A 57 25.52 8.31 5.03
N SER A 58 25.73 9.43 4.34
CA SER A 58 27.05 10.08 4.23
C SER A 58 27.59 10.48 5.61
N ASP A 59 26.76 11.11 6.44
CA ASP A 59 27.16 11.58 7.78
C ASP A 59 27.49 10.41 8.72
N LEU A 60 26.71 9.33 8.67
CA LEU A 60 26.94 8.12 9.48
C LEU A 60 28.14 7.29 8.98
N SER A 61 28.48 7.39 7.70
CA SER A 61 29.60 6.66 7.08
C SER A 61 30.90 7.47 7.05
N ALA A 62 30.87 8.71 7.52
CA ALA A 62 32.01 9.61 7.47
C ALA A 62 33.18 9.05 8.27
N ARG A 63 34.35 8.94 7.62
CA ARG A 63 35.60 8.61 8.32
C ARG A 63 36.10 9.84 9.04
N THR A 64 36.47 9.68 10.30
CA THR A 64 37.08 10.76 11.07
C THR A 64 38.40 11.19 10.40
N GLY A 65 38.57 12.49 10.21
CA GLY A 65 39.82 13.06 9.70
C GLY A 65 40.96 12.98 10.73
N TYR A 66 41.87 13.94 10.69
CA TYR A 66 43.04 13.97 11.57
C TYR A 66 42.71 14.14 13.07
N LEU A 67 41.56 14.75 13.38
CA LEU A 67 41.04 14.87 14.74
C LEU A 67 39.67 14.17 14.82
N PRO A 68 39.48 13.20 15.73
CA PRO A 68 38.19 12.57 15.92
C PRO A 68 37.18 13.61 16.45
N PRO A 69 35.94 13.64 15.92
CA PRO A 69 34.91 14.51 16.43
C PRO A 69 34.55 14.15 17.88
N THR A 70 34.07 15.15 18.63
CA THR A 70 33.58 14.95 19.99
C THR A 70 32.27 14.17 19.96
N LEU A 71 31.95 13.47 21.05
CA LEU A 71 30.69 12.74 21.19
C LEU A 71 29.47 13.65 20.99
N GLU A 72 29.52 14.87 21.55
CA GLU A 72 28.45 15.86 21.39
C GLU A 72 28.24 16.26 19.93
N HIS A 73 29.33 16.44 19.16
CA HIS A 73 29.21 16.78 17.74
C HIS A 73 28.60 15.63 16.93
N ILE A 74 29.01 14.39 17.18
CA ILE A 74 28.42 13.21 16.52
C ILE A 74 26.92 13.13 16.81
N LYS A 75 26.54 13.34 18.07
CA LYS A 75 25.14 13.34 18.50
C LYS A 75 24.33 14.45 17.82
N GLU A 76 24.86 15.66 17.79
CA GLU A 76 24.20 16.81 17.15
C GLU A 76 23.97 16.57 15.65
N VAL A 77 24.99 16.07 14.94
CA VAL A 77 24.90 15.74 13.50
C VAL A 77 23.85 14.66 13.28
N ALA A 78 23.87 13.58 14.07
CA ALA A 78 22.88 12.51 13.96
C ALA A 78 21.45 13.01 14.22
N GLU A 79 21.25 13.82 15.27
CA GLU A 79 19.94 14.41 15.57
C GLU A 79 19.45 15.34 14.46
N CYS A 80 20.34 16.15 13.89
CA CYS A 80 20.01 17.04 12.77
C CYS A 80 19.65 16.26 11.51
N ALA A 81 20.44 15.26 11.14
CA ALA A 81 20.19 14.45 9.94
C ALA A 81 18.88 13.64 10.07
N VAL A 82 18.62 13.04 11.23
CA VAL A 82 17.35 12.33 11.49
C VAL A 82 16.16 13.28 11.45
N ARG A 83 16.30 14.50 12.00
CA ARG A 83 15.24 15.52 11.95
C ARG A 83 14.96 15.94 10.50
N GLN A 84 15.98 16.21 9.70
CA GLN A 84 15.83 16.57 8.29
C GLN A 84 15.16 15.45 7.47
N LEU A 85 15.53 14.20 7.72
CA LEU A 85 14.89 13.05 7.08
C LEU A 85 13.40 12.98 7.47
N LYS A 86 13.11 13.11 8.76
CA LYS A 86 11.73 13.11 9.26
C LYS A 86 10.90 14.23 8.62
N ASP A 87 11.43 15.45 8.57
CA ASP A 87 10.72 16.60 8.01
C ASP A 87 10.43 16.37 6.51
N SER A 88 11.41 15.83 5.77
CA SER A 88 11.24 15.44 4.36
C SER A 88 10.16 14.37 4.16
N CYS A 89 10.05 13.38 5.06
CA CYS A 89 8.97 12.41 5.03
C CYS A 89 7.58 13.06 5.26
N HIS A 90 7.49 14.05 6.15
CA HIS A 90 6.23 14.76 6.41
C HIS A 90 5.81 15.57 5.20
N ASP A 91 6.75 16.25 4.54
CA ASP A 91 6.48 17.00 3.31
C ASP A 91 6.02 16.09 2.18
N LEU A 92 6.66 14.93 1.99
CA LEU A 92 6.23 13.94 1.01
C LEU A 92 4.82 13.40 1.31
N THR A 93 4.54 13.09 2.57
CA THR A 93 3.21 12.63 3.01
C THR A 93 2.14 13.67 2.72
N ARG A 94 2.45 14.96 2.96
CA ARG A 94 1.55 16.07 2.65
C ARG A 94 1.25 16.14 1.16
N GLU A 95 2.26 16.01 0.31
CA GLU A 95 2.07 16.05 -1.14
C GLU A 95 1.29 14.84 -1.66
N PHE A 96 1.48 13.64 -1.11
CA PHE A 96 0.64 12.50 -1.44
C PHE A 96 -0.82 12.73 -1.06
N ALA A 97 -1.08 13.27 0.13
CA ALA A 97 -2.44 13.60 0.54
C ALA A 97 -3.09 14.65 -0.39
N ARG A 98 -2.32 15.68 -0.78
CA ARG A 98 -2.78 16.73 -1.70
C ARG A 98 -3.11 16.16 -3.08
N VAL A 99 -2.19 15.40 -3.69
CA VAL A 99 -2.39 14.80 -5.01
C VAL A 99 -3.51 13.75 -4.98
N GLY A 100 -3.60 12.96 -3.92
CA GLY A 100 -4.71 12.02 -3.74
C GLY A 100 -6.07 12.71 -3.70
N LEU A 101 -6.18 13.83 -2.98
CA LEU A 101 -7.40 14.63 -2.95
C LEU A 101 -7.73 15.23 -4.33
N GLU A 102 -6.72 15.79 -5.00
CA GLU A 102 -6.86 16.36 -6.34
C GLU A 102 -7.34 15.31 -7.35
N TRP A 103 -6.78 14.10 -7.28
CA TRP A 103 -7.22 12.97 -8.10
C TRP A 103 -8.69 12.61 -7.83
N ARG A 104 -9.09 12.48 -6.56
CA ARG A 104 -10.47 12.16 -6.19
C ARG A 104 -11.48 13.22 -6.61
N LEU A 105 -11.10 14.49 -6.58
CA LEU A 105 -11.94 15.60 -7.05
C LEU A 105 -12.11 15.61 -8.57
N THR A 106 -11.10 15.13 -9.31
CA THR A 106 -11.12 15.04 -10.78
C THR A 106 -11.73 13.74 -11.29
N HIS A 107 -11.81 12.71 -10.43
CA HIS A 107 -12.33 11.37 -10.75
C HIS A 107 -13.37 10.92 -9.70
N PRO A 108 -14.52 11.61 -9.59
CA PRO A 108 -15.47 11.39 -8.50
C PRO A 108 -16.13 10.02 -8.54
N ASP A 109 -16.42 9.49 -9.73
CA ASP A 109 -17.09 8.19 -9.88
C ASP A 109 -16.17 7.02 -9.47
N GLU A 110 -14.89 7.12 -9.84
CA GLU A 110 -13.85 6.14 -9.48
C GLU A 110 -13.56 6.18 -7.97
N ALA A 111 -13.45 7.39 -7.40
CA ALA A 111 -13.30 7.58 -5.96
C ALA A 111 -14.50 7.05 -5.17
N LEU A 112 -15.72 7.22 -5.68
CA LEU A 112 -16.93 6.67 -5.06
C LEU A 112 -16.94 5.14 -5.11
N ALA A 113 -16.52 4.54 -6.23
CA ALA A 113 -16.44 3.09 -6.36
C ALA A 113 -15.41 2.47 -5.39
N GLU A 114 -14.26 3.13 -5.21
CA GLU A 114 -13.27 2.77 -4.19
C GLU A 114 -13.88 2.82 -2.78
N ASP A 115 -14.54 3.93 -2.42
CA ASP A 115 -15.16 4.10 -1.10
C ASP A 115 -16.22 3.03 -0.81
N LEU A 116 -17.07 2.71 -1.78
CA LEU A 116 -18.09 1.66 -1.64
C LEU A 116 -17.43 0.31 -1.36
N THR A 117 -16.35 0.00 -2.06
CA THR A 117 -15.59 -1.24 -1.85
C THR A 117 -14.98 -1.29 -0.45
N ASP A 118 -14.43 -0.18 0.03
CA ASP A 118 -13.88 -0.06 1.39
C ASP A 118 -14.96 -0.22 2.46
N TYR A 119 -16.15 0.35 2.24
CA TYR A 119 -17.30 0.18 3.13
C TYR A 119 -17.78 -1.27 3.19
N ASP A 120 -17.86 -1.96 2.05
CA ASP A 120 -18.22 -3.37 2.00
C ASP A 120 -17.23 -4.22 2.82
N GLN A 121 -15.92 -3.97 2.68
CA GLN A 121 -14.91 -4.66 3.48
C GLN A 121 -15.01 -4.33 4.98
N ALA A 122 -15.32 -3.08 5.32
CA ALA A 122 -15.52 -2.67 6.71
C ALA A 122 -16.74 -3.34 7.32
N MET A 123 -17.84 -3.45 6.57
CA MET A 123 -19.05 -4.17 6.98
C MET A 123 -18.76 -5.64 7.25
N LEU A 124 -18.05 -6.32 6.34
CA LEU A 124 -17.66 -7.73 6.54
C LEU A 124 -16.80 -7.91 7.81
N ARG A 125 -15.87 -6.99 8.09
CA ARG A 125 -15.11 -7.02 9.34
C ARG A 125 -16.01 -6.84 10.57
N GLN A 126 -16.95 -5.90 10.51
CA GLN A 126 -17.89 -5.65 11.61
C GLN A 126 -18.79 -6.85 11.87
N GLU A 127 -19.34 -7.48 10.83
CA GLU A 127 -20.12 -8.71 10.93
C GLU A 127 -19.31 -9.83 11.59
N SER A 128 -18.05 -10.00 11.19
CA SER A 128 -17.14 -10.96 11.82
C SER A 128 -16.95 -10.68 13.32
N LEU A 129 -16.73 -9.42 13.70
CA LEU A 129 -16.57 -9.03 15.10
C LEU A 129 -17.85 -9.25 15.91
N LEU A 130 -19.01 -8.92 15.35
CA LEU A 130 -20.31 -9.15 16.00
C LEU A 130 -20.60 -10.64 16.16
N GLY A 131 -20.34 -11.45 15.14
CA GLY A 131 -20.49 -12.91 15.23
C GLY A 131 -19.60 -13.51 16.32
N ARG A 132 -18.35 -13.03 16.44
CA ARG A 132 -17.44 -13.43 17.54
C ARG A 132 -17.99 -13.03 18.91
N ALA A 133 -18.49 -11.80 19.06
CA ALA A 133 -19.08 -11.34 20.30
C ALA A 133 -20.33 -12.14 20.69
N ALA A 134 -21.21 -12.43 19.73
CA ALA A 134 -22.40 -13.25 19.92
C ALA A 134 -22.05 -14.65 20.41
N SER A 135 -21.06 -15.30 19.79
CA SER A 135 -20.58 -16.63 20.23
C SER A 135 -20.04 -16.63 21.66
N ILE A 136 -19.37 -15.55 22.08
CA ILE A 136 -18.88 -15.42 23.47
C ILE A 136 -20.07 -15.30 24.44
N ILE A 137 -21.07 -14.48 24.11
CA ILE A 137 -22.26 -14.30 24.95
C ILE A 137 -23.04 -15.62 25.06
N GLU A 138 -23.27 -16.30 23.95
CA GLU A 138 -23.97 -17.58 23.92
C GLU A 138 -23.26 -18.62 24.80
N ARG A 139 -21.93 -18.73 24.69
CA ARG A 139 -21.15 -19.63 25.55
C ARG A 139 -21.35 -19.28 27.03
N ARG A 140 -21.29 -18.00 27.39
CA ARG A 140 -21.48 -17.56 28.78
C ARG A 140 -22.90 -17.82 29.30
N LEU A 141 -23.91 -17.64 28.48
CA LEU A 141 -25.30 -17.97 28.84
C LEU A 141 -25.46 -19.47 29.07
N ASN A 142 -24.85 -20.30 28.22
CA ASN A 142 -24.86 -21.75 28.38
C ASN A 142 -24.11 -22.19 29.65
N ASP A 143 -22.92 -21.63 29.91
CA ASP A 143 -22.15 -21.88 31.14
C ASP A 143 -23.01 -21.57 32.38
N LEU A 144 -23.64 -20.39 32.44
CA LEU A 144 -24.51 -19.98 33.54
C LEU A 144 -25.75 -20.87 33.71
N ALA A 145 -26.35 -21.32 32.61
CA ALA A 145 -27.48 -22.23 32.64
C ALA A 145 -27.07 -23.60 33.23
N THR A 146 -25.90 -24.11 32.84
CA THR A 146 -25.37 -25.37 33.40
C THR A 146 -25.02 -25.26 34.88
N GLU A 147 -24.41 -24.16 35.33
CA GLU A 147 -24.12 -23.91 36.74
C GLU A 147 -25.40 -23.89 37.59
N LYS A 148 -26.46 -23.22 37.11
CA LYS A 148 -27.74 -23.13 37.80
C LYS A 148 -28.47 -24.49 37.90
N SER A 149 -28.38 -25.32 36.86
CA SER A 149 -28.90 -26.70 36.91
C SER A 149 -28.11 -27.60 37.86
N SER A 150 -26.82 -27.29 38.09
CA SER A 150 -25.95 -28.05 39.01
C SER A 150 -26.23 -27.74 40.48
N GLN A 151 -26.66 -26.50 40.80
CA GLN A 151 -27.00 -26.07 42.16
C GLN A 151 -28.42 -26.44 42.60
N GLY A 152 -29.30 -26.89 41.69
CA GLY A 152 -30.69 -27.26 42.00
C GLY A 152 -30.90 -28.70 42.50
N PHE A 153 -29.83 -29.45 42.75
CA PHE A 153 -29.85 -30.87 43.15
C PHE A 153 -29.38 -31.14 44.59
N GLU A 154 -29.31 -30.11 45.45
CA GLU A 154 -29.14 -30.25 46.91
C GLU A 154 -30.43 -30.02 47.69
#